data_AF-A0A2V7ECC6-F1
#
_entry.id   AF-A0A2V7ECC6-F1
#
_cell.length_a   1.000
_cell.length_b   1.000
_cell.length_c   1.000
_cell.angle_alpha   90.00
_cell.angle_beta   90.00
_cell.angle_gamma   90.00
#
_symmetry.space_group_name_H-M   'P 1'
#
loop_
_entity.id
_entity.type
_entity.pdbx_description
1 polymer ?
#
loop_
_entity_poly.entity_id
_entity_poly.type
_entity_poly.pdbx_seq_one_letter_code
_entity_poly.pdbx_strand_id
1 'polypeptide(L)'
;MSNKKGFTLIELLIVVVIIGILAAIAIPKFANTKDKAYVAQMKSDLRNLATYEEQYAADNGGAYFGGTATMAAPLQGFTPSQNVTIVATNVAGPPPSWSATATHSQSAKTCDMTNGVITCA
;
A
#
# COMPACT_ATOMS: atom_id res chain seq x y z
N MET A 1 -17.57 55.49 -16.50
CA MET A 1 -18.62 54.46 -16.62
C MET A 1 -17.95 53.10 -16.74
N SER A 2 -17.92 52.31 -15.67
CA SER A 2 -17.30 50.98 -15.68
C SER A 2 -18.21 49.99 -16.38
N ASN A 3 -17.81 49.60 -17.59
CA ASN A 3 -18.50 48.60 -18.41
C ASN A 3 -18.32 47.22 -17.74
N LYS A 4 -19.28 46.81 -16.90
CA LYS A 4 -19.26 45.46 -16.33
C LYS A 4 -19.65 44.47 -17.43
N LYS A 5 -18.65 43.83 -18.04
CA LYS A 5 -18.87 42.66 -18.89
C LYS A 5 -19.42 41.52 -18.02
N GLY A 6 -20.67 41.14 -18.25
CA GLY A 6 -21.25 39.93 -17.67
C GLY A 6 -20.73 38.69 -18.39
N PHE A 7 -20.47 37.62 -17.65
CA PHE A 7 -20.23 36.29 -18.21
C PHE A 7 -21.49 35.80 -18.91
N THR A 8 -21.37 35.20 -20.09
CA THR A 8 -22.52 34.57 -20.75
C THR A 8 -22.79 33.20 -20.14
N LEU A 9 -24.07 32.80 -20.09
CA LEU A 9 -24.46 31.46 -19.63
C LEU A 9 -23.86 30.37 -20.52
N ILE A 10 -23.68 30.64 -21.81
CA ILE A 10 -23.10 29.68 -22.75
C ILE A 10 -21.60 29.47 -22.51
N GLU A 11 -20.85 30.50 -22.12
CA GLU A 11 -19.43 30.36 -21.74
C GLU A 11 -19.28 29.46 -20.51
N LEU A 12 -20.15 29.60 -19.51
CA LEU A 12 -20.10 28.72 -18.34
C LEU A 12 -20.56 27.29 -18.68
N LEU A 13 -21.54 27.13 -19.58
CA LEU A 13 -22.04 25.82 -20.01
C LEU A 13 -20.94 25.01 -20.72
N ILE A 14 -20.21 25.60 -21.66
CA ILE A 14 -19.14 24.88 -22.37
C ILE A 14 -18.00 24.47 -21.42
N VAL A 15 -17.70 25.30 -20.42
CA VAL A 15 -16.62 25.02 -19.45
C VAL A 15 -16.96 23.81 -18.59
N VAL A 16 -18.19 23.75 -18.05
CA VAL A 16 -18.60 22.60 -17.22
C VAL A 16 -18.69 21.31 -18.03
N VAL A 17 -19.05 21.39 -19.32
CA VAL A 17 -19.05 20.23 -20.23
C VAL A 17 -17.62 19.71 -20.43
N ILE A 18 -16.66 20.60 -20.72
CA ILE A 18 -15.25 20.21 -20.91
C ILE A 18 -14.66 19.61 -19.63
N ILE A 19 -14.88 20.24 -18.46
CA ILE A 19 -14.43 19.71 -17.17
C ILE A 19 -15.07 18.35 -16.88
N GLY A 20 -16.36 18.18 -17.21
CA GLY A 20 -17.06 16.90 -17.07
C GLY A 20 -16.41 15.77 -17.86
N ILE A 21 -16.03 16.02 -19.13
CA ILE A 21 -15.35 15.03 -19.97
C ILE A 21 -13.97 14.69 -19.41
N LEU A 22 -13.19 15.69 -19.01
CA LEU A 22 -11.86 15.48 -18.44
C LEU A 22 -11.92 14.70 -17.11
N ALA A 23 -12.89 15.04 -16.24
CA ALA A 23 -13.08 14.37 -14.96
C ALA A 23 -13.48 12.89 -15.14
N ALA A 24 -14.36 12.59 -16.10
CA ALA A 24 -14.80 11.22 -16.38
C ALA A 24 -13.63 10.28 -16.72
N ILE A 25 -12.60 10.77 -17.42
CA ILE A 25 -11.40 9.99 -17.77
C ILE A 25 -10.38 9.99 -16.61
N ALA A 26 -10.19 11.15 -15.97
CA ALA A 26 -9.15 11.34 -14.97
C ALA A 26 -9.44 10.59 -13.66
N ILE A 27 -10.68 10.58 -13.17
CA ILE A 27 -11.06 9.97 -11.89
C ILE A 27 -10.73 8.47 -11.83
N PRO A 28 -11.18 7.61 -12.77
CA PRO A 28 -10.87 6.18 -12.70
C PRO A 28 -9.38 5.91 -12.87
N LYS A 29 -8.69 6.69 -13.72
CA LYS A 29 -7.24 6.57 -13.91
C LYS A 29 -6.47 6.90 -12.64
N PHE A 30 -6.88 7.95 -11.93
CA PHE A 30 -6.25 8.37 -10.68
C PHE A 30 -6.49 7.36 -9.56
N ALA A 31 -7.70 6.82 -9.44
CA ALA A 31 -8.03 5.75 -8.50
C ALA A 31 -7.14 4.51 -8.72
N ASN A 32 -7.00 4.04 -9.96
CA ASN A 32 -6.12 2.91 -10.29
C ASN A 32 -4.64 3.21 -10.00
N THR A 33 -4.21 4.45 -10.17
CA THR A 33 -2.82 4.85 -9.90
C THR A 33 -2.54 4.86 -8.39
N LYS A 34 -3.49 5.33 -7.58
CA LYS A 34 -3.42 5.25 -6.12
C LYS A 34 -3.35 3.81 -5.63
N ASP A 35 -4.22 2.93 -6.16
CA ASP A 35 -4.24 1.53 -5.78
C ASP A 35 -2.88 0.83 -6.07
N LYS A 36 -2.30 1.12 -7.24
CA LYS A 36 -0.93 0.66 -7.58
C LYS A 36 0.12 1.20 -6.62
N ALA A 37 -0.01 2.43 -6.14
CA ALA A 37 0.91 3.01 -5.17
C ALA A 37 0.79 2.31 -3.81
N TYR A 38 -0.43 1.99 -3.36
CA TYR A 38 -0.66 1.20 -2.13
C TYR A 38 -0.07 -0.21 -2.24
N VAL A 39 -0.24 -0.87 -3.38
CA VAL A 39 0.41 -2.18 -3.64
C VAL A 39 1.93 -2.06 -3.63
N ALA A 40 2.50 -1.00 -4.21
CA ALA A 40 3.94 -0.76 -4.17
C ALA A 40 4.46 -0.54 -2.74
N GLN A 41 3.70 0.19 -1.92
CA GLN A 41 3.99 0.40 -0.50
C GLN A 41 3.99 -0.93 0.27
N MET A 42 2.95 -1.75 0.12
CA MET A 42 2.87 -3.08 0.75
C MET A 42 4.05 -3.98 0.33
N LYS A 43 4.41 -3.99 -0.96
CA LYS A 43 5.59 -4.74 -1.45
C LYS A 43 6.88 -4.24 -0.83
N SER A 44 7.03 -2.93 -0.65
CA SER A 44 8.21 -2.34 -0.01
C SER A 44 8.32 -2.76 1.45
N ASP A 45 7.20 -2.70 2.19
CA ASP A 45 7.17 -3.09 3.59
C ASP A 45 7.48 -4.59 3.77
N LEU A 46 6.98 -5.46 2.87
CA LEU A 46 7.33 -6.89 2.89
C LEU A 46 8.83 -7.14 2.62
N ARG A 47 9.47 -6.39 1.72
CA ARG A 47 10.93 -6.50 1.49
C ARG A 47 11.74 -6.02 2.70
N ASN A 48 11.29 -4.94 3.33
CA ASN A 48 11.90 -4.44 4.56
C ASN A 48 11.74 -5.47 5.68
N LEU A 49 10.54 -6.06 5.84
CA LEU A 49 10.28 -7.14 6.76
C LEU A 49 11.21 -8.32 6.51
N ALA A 50 11.43 -8.71 5.24
CA ALA A 50 12.33 -9.81 4.94
C ALA A 50 13.75 -9.54 5.43
N THR A 51 14.25 -8.33 5.23
CA THR A 51 15.57 -7.95 5.77
C THR A 51 15.57 -8.02 7.30
N TYR A 52 14.47 -7.62 7.94
CA TYR A 52 14.32 -7.63 9.39
C TYR A 52 14.22 -9.04 9.98
N GLU A 53 13.53 -9.95 9.31
CA GLU A 53 13.43 -11.36 9.68
C GLU A 53 14.79 -12.07 9.57
N GLU A 54 15.57 -11.79 8.51
CA GLU A 54 16.94 -12.32 8.40
C GLU A 54 17.86 -11.78 9.50
N GLN A 55 17.74 -10.49 9.84
CA GLN A 55 18.47 -9.90 10.97
C GLN A 55 18.08 -10.56 12.30
N TYR A 56 16.78 -10.71 12.54
CA TYR A 56 16.28 -11.36 13.75
C TYR A 56 16.73 -12.82 13.83
N ALA A 57 16.69 -13.56 12.73
CA ALA A 57 17.16 -14.94 12.68
C ALA A 57 18.67 -15.05 12.95
N ALA A 58 19.48 -14.10 12.45
CA ALA A 58 20.91 -14.07 12.76
C ALA A 58 21.18 -13.92 14.27
N ASP A 59 20.38 -13.11 14.96
CA ASP A 59 20.51 -12.88 16.40
C ASP A 59 19.86 -13.98 17.27
N ASN A 60 18.86 -14.70 16.73
CA ASN A 60 18.02 -15.65 17.49
C ASN A 60 18.21 -17.11 17.03
N GLY A 61 19.42 -17.47 16.59
CA GLY A 61 19.77 -18.86 16.29
C GLY A 61 18.98 -19.48 15.12
N GLY A 62 18.64 -18.67 14.12
CA GLY A 62 17.88 -19.07 12.93
C GLY A 62 16.36 -19.05 13.12
N ALA A 63 15.86 -18.60 14.26
CA ALA A 63 14.42 -18.47 14.50
C ALA A 63 13.86 -17.18 13.90
N TYR A 64 12.72 -17.27 13.21
CA TYR A 64 11.96 -16.13 12.71
C TYR A 64 10.85 -15.72 13.68
N PHE A 65 10.46 -14.46 13.66
CA PHE A 65 9.35 -13.98 14.49
C PHE A 65 8.00 -14.09 13.76
N GLY A 66 6.93 -14.00 14.54
CA GLY A 66 5.57 -14.06 14.03
C GLY A 66 4.67 -13.13 14.82
N GLY A 67 3.57 -12.72 14.21
CA GLY A 67 2.59 -11.81 14.80
C GLY A 67 2.06 -10.78 13.82
N THR A 68 1.30 -9.82 14.34
CA THR A 68 0.75 -8.72 13.55
C THR A 68 1.47 -7.42 13.88
N ALA A 69 1.99 -6.75 12.86
CA ALA A 69 2.64 -5.45 12.95
C ALA A 69 1.75 -4.37 12.32
N THR A 70 1.64 -3.24 13.01
CA THR A 70 1.01 -2.01 12.49
C THR A 70 1.86 -0.82 12.91
N MET A 71 1.61 0.37 12.34
CA MET A 71 2.30 1.58 12.79
C MET A 71 2.16 1.87 14.29
N ALA A 72 1.01 1.54 14.89
CA ALA A 72 0.74 1.79 16.31
C ALA A 72 1.22 0.65 17.22
N ALA A 73 1.46 -0.54 16.66
CA ALA A 73 1.95 -1.71 17.36
C ALA A 73 3.09 -2.36 16.56
N PRO A 74 4.32 -1.84 16.72
CA PRO A 74 5.52 -2.45 16.12
C PRO A 74 5.70 -3.89 16.61
N LEU A 75 6.25 -4.75 15.74
CA LEU A 75 6.54 -6.14 16.05
C LEU A 75 8.04 -6.35 16.03
N GLN A 76 8.65 -6.70 17.18
CA GLN A 76 10.09 -6.90 17.30
C GLN A 76 10.95 -5.72 16.77
N GLY A 77 10.43 -4.49 16.87
CA GLY A 77 11.08 -3.28 16.35
C GLY A 77 10.79 -2.99 14.88
N PHE A 78 10.22 -3.93 14.12
CA PHE A 78 9.71 -3.67 12.78
C PHE A 78 8.40 -2.87 12.85
N THR A 79 8.36 -1.75 12.12
CA THR A 79 7.17 -0.90 11.99
C THR A 79 6.83 -0.74 10.51
N PRO A 80 5.66 -1.21 10.03
CA PRO A 80 5.25 -1.02 8.64
C PRO A 80 4.88 0.43 8.35
N SER A 81 4.67 0.77 7.09
CA SER A 81 4.24 2.11 6.68
C SER A 81 2.77 2.41 7.10
N GLN A 82 2.38 3.68 7.03
CA GLN A 82 1.02 4.11 7.41
C GLN A 82 -0.05 3.35 6.64
N ASN A 83 -1.08 2.91 7.37
CA ASN A 83 -2.23 2.16 6.87
C ASN A 83 -1.90 0.75 6.33
N VAL A 84 -0.66 0.28 6.49
CA VAL A 84 -0.29 -1.10 6.20
C VAL A 84 -0.34 -1.93 7.47
N THR A 85 -1.01 -3.08 7.39
CA THR A 85 -0.98 -4.13 8.41
C THR A 85 -0.24 -5.32 7.84
N ILE A 86 0.78 -5.78 8.56
CA ILE A 86 1.54 -6.98 8.22
C ILE A 86 1.20 -8.08 9.22
N VAL A 87 0.94 -9.27 8.72
CA VAL A 87 0.81 -10.49 9.53
C VAL A 87 1.92 -11.44 9.12
N ALA A 88 2.93 -11.59 9.98
CA ALA A 88 4.01 -12.54 9.81
C ALA A 88 3.66 -13.86 10.53
N THR A 89 3.92 -14.98 9.87
CA THR A 89 3.74 -16.32 10.44
C THR A 89 5.06 -17.05 10.37
N ASN A 90 5.64 -17.39 11.52
CA ASN A 90 6.81 -18.25 11.59
C ASN A 90 6.40 -19.73 11.73
N VAL A 91 7.15 -20.60 11.09
CA VAL A 91 7.00 -22.06 11.19
C VAL A 91 8.30 -22.63 11.73
N ALA A 92 8.22 -23.20 12.92
CA ALA A 92 9.32 -23.93 13.51
C ALA A 92 9.50 -25.27 12.79
N GLY A 93 10.74 -25.62 12.44
CA GLY A 93 11.10 -26.87 11.77
C GLY A 93 12.55 -26.85 11.32
N PRO A 94 13.12 -27.96 10.81
CA PRO A 94 14.41 -27.97 10.14
C PRO A 94 14.24 -27.97 8.60
N PRO A 95 14.55 -26.88 7.87
CA PRO A 95 14.93 -25.55 8.36
C PRO A 95 13.71 -24.69 8.80
N PRO A 96 13.92 -23.70 9.70
CA PRO A 96 12.87 -22.74 10.05
C PRO A 96 12.45 -21.95 8.81
N SER A 97 11.18 -21.55 8.76
CA SER A 97 10.66 -20.72 7.66
C SER A 97 9.64 -19.73 8.18
N TRP A 98 9.28 -18.77 7.33
CA TRP A 98 8.27 -17.79 7.63
C TRP A 98 7.56 -17.32 6.36
N SER A 99 6.37 -16.78 6.52
CA SER A 99 5.61 -16.09 5.49
C SER A 99 4.99 -14.83 6.06
N ALA A 100 4.60 -13.89 5.20
CA ALA A 100 3.90 -12.70 5.64
C ALA A 100 2.86 -12.22 4.65
N THR A 101 1.78 -11.65 5.19
CA THR A 101 0.70 -11.03 4.41
C THR A 101 0.64 -9.55 4.77
N ALA A 102 0.69 -8.68 3.76
CA ALA A 102 0.48 -7.24 3.89
C ALA A 102 -0.89 -6.85 3.30
N THR A 103 -1.61 -6.02 4.05
CA THR A 103 -2.88 -5.40 3.63
C THR A 103 -2.81 -3.88 3.83
N HIS A 104 -3.55 -3.12 3.03
CA HIS A 104 -3.63 -1.67 3.15
C HIS A 104 -5.09 -1.22 3.30
N SER A 105 -5.39 -0.35 4.27
CA SER A 105 -6.79 0.00 4.61
C SER A 105 -7.60 0.68 3.49
N GLN A 106 -6.93 1.20 2.47
CA GLN A 106 -7.56 1.86 1.31
C GLN A 106 -7.47 1.07 0.00
N SER A 107 -7.02 -0.19 0.05
CA SER A 107 -6.89 -1.06 -1.11
C SER A 107 -7.57 -2.39 -0.81
N ALA A 108 -8.30 -2.94 -1.78
CA ALA A 108 -8.85 -4.30 -1.66
C ALA A 108 -7.79 -5.38 -1.97
N LYS A 109 -6.62 -4.98 -2.48
CA LYS A 109 -5.51 -5.87 -2.80
C LYS A 109 -4.79 -6.33 -1.54
N THR A 110 -4.34 -7.57 -1.58
CA THR A 110 -3.49 -8.19 -0.55
C THR A 110 -2.17 -8.63 -1.19
N CYS A 111 -1.07 -8.46 -0.47
CA CYS A 111 0.24 -8.91 -0.90
C CYS A 111 0.76 -9.99 0.05
N ASP A 112 1.06 -11.17 -0.47
CA ASP A 112 1.62 -12.27 0.28
C ASP A 112 3.09 -12.46 -0.09
N MET A 113 3.88 -12.86 0.90
CA MET A 113 5.27 -13.25 0.74
C MET A 113 5.49 -14.63 1.31
N THR A 114 5.92 -15.54 0.45
CA THR A 114 6.24 -16.93 0.79
C THR A 114 7.53 -17.30 0.08
N ASN A 115 8.49 -17.88 0.80
CA ASN A 115 9.79 -18.28 0.25
C ASN A 115 10.51 -17.15 -0.54
N GLY A 116 10.42 -15.91 -0.04
CA GLY A 116 11.06 -14.73 -0.65
C GLY A 116 10.37 -14.18 -1.91
N VAL A 117 9.26 -14.77 -2.36
CA VAL A 117 8.49 -14.28 -3.52
C VAL A 117 7.29 -13.49 -3.04
N ILE A 118 7.13 -12.26 -3.55
CA ILE A 118 5.97 -11.41 -3.24
C ILE A 118 4.95 -11.45 -4.38
N THR A 119 3.73 -11.88 -4.07
CA THR A 119 2.59 -11.90 -4.99
C THR A 119 1.47 -11.04 -4.45
N CYS A 120 0.84 -10.21 -5.28
CA CYS A 120 -0.31 -9.40 -4.85
C CYS A 120 -1.52 -9.65 -5.74
N ALA A 121 -2.68 -9.86 -5.11
CA ALA A 121 -3.95 -10.20 -5.76
C ALA A 121 -5.05 -9.21 -5.39
#